data_AF-Q4Q6Z8-F1
#
_entry.id   AF-Q4Q6Z8-F1
#
_cell.length_a   1.000
_cell.length_b   1.000
_cell.length_c   1.000
_cell.angle_alpha   90.00
_cell.angle_beta   90.00
_cell.angle_gamma   90.00
#
_symmetry.space_group_name_H-M   'P 1'
#
loop_
_entity.id
_entity.type
_entity.pdbx_description
1 polymer ?
#
loop_
_entity_poly.entity_id
_entity_poly.type
_entity_poly.pdbx_seq_one_letter_code
_entity_poly.pdbx_strand_id
1 'polypeptide(L)'
;MLQPCVPRLSAVLCVIAVLVLLGCVTTQAQENCGTTASCKPYDTNGPACARKKRMNLRFMLQTCRENNFTVDTQVHHLATYSFCPIVDQLSSFTLIGAPFMTSCYITKDETSGVVTDHLSMDTGPRYLSVYGFGASNSTLYPQKGVSTGTVLIAVNGADHTGVSNSVGIVTMLSLEIGLHNGLFNYDGAAAASETTVANPNYDPVLCNNGTIPPAGINYCDKNITIPVAATVVQPAKVGFTPTCSAEDVCTLGDPSVYTCIGEVPGQKNCGVYRTDPTEIRKLQMTVWVSYYGTDWRRNVLTSGGRNPLNYLTFVKENALQTLGSKIDSLFHGNLSDRTL
;
A
#
# COMPACT_ATOMS: atom_id res chain seq x y z
N MET A 1 7.70 19.48 44.84
CA MET A 1 6.36 18.87 44.66
C MET A 1 5.90 19.18 43.24
N LEU A 2 6.06 18.24 42.32
CA LEU A 2 5.67 18.38 40.91
C LEU A 2 4.17 18.08 40.78
N GLN A 3 3.46 18.99 40.14
CA GLN A 3 2.00 19.02 40.02
C GLN A 3 1.53 18.03 38.93
N PRO A 4 0.46 17.24 39.15
CA PRO A 4 0.02 16.19 38.22
C PRO A 4 -0.81 16.80 37.08
N CYS A 5 -0.15 17.34 36.05
CA CYS A 5 -0.81 17.89 34.85
C CYS A 5 -0.97 16.87 33.70
N VAL A 6 -0.57 15.62 33.89
CA VAL A 6 -0.57 14.56 32.86
C VAL A 6 -1.96 13.91 32.59
N PRO A 7 -2.88 13.71 33.57
CA PRO A 7 -4.06 12.89 33.32
C PRO A 7 -5.10 13.57 32.40
N ARG A 8 -5.17 14.90 32.39
CA ARG A 8 -6.12 15.64 31.54
C ARG A 8 -5.70 15.65 30.06
N LEU A 9 -4.40 15.67 29.77
CA LEU A 9 -3.89 15.65 28.40
C LEU A 9 -4.10 14.29 27.74
N SER A 10 -3.86 13.20 28.49
CA SER A 10 -4.09 11.83 28.01
C SER A 10 -5.57 11.56 27.75
N ALA A 11 -6.47 12.08 28.61
CA ALA A 11 -7.91 12.00 28.41
C ALA A 11 -8.38 12.75 27.15
N VAL A 12 -7.86 13.96 26.90
CA VAL A 12 -8.23 14.75 25.71
C VAL A 12 -7.73 14.08 24.42
N LEU A 13 -6.51 13.54 24.41
CA LEU A 13 -5.97 12.76 23.28
C LEU A 13 -6.80 11.50 23.00
N CYS A 14 -7.23 10.78 24.03
CA CYS A 14 -8.10 9.62 23.88
C CYS A 14 -9.47 9.99 23.30
N VAL A 15 -10.11 11.08 23.78
CA VAL A 15 -11.42 11.52 23.29
C VAL A 15 -11.36 11.96 21.83
N ILE A 16 -10.29 12.63 21.41
CA ILE A 16 -10.11 13.06 20.02
C ILE A 16 -9.83 11.85 19.11
N ALA A 17 -9.02 10.88 19.53
CA ALA A 17 -8.82 9.64 18.79
C ALA A 17 -10.13 8.86 18.61
N VAL A 18 -10.97 8.78 19.65
CA VAL A 18 -12.30 8.15 19.59
C VAL A 18 -13.24 8.90 18.63
N LEU A 19 -13.22 10.23 18.61
CA LEU A 19 -14.03 11.04 17.67
C LEU A 19 -13.60 10.89 16.21
N VAL A 20 -12.30 10.75 15.93
CA VAL A 20 -11.80 10.46 14.58
C VAL A 20 -12.18 9.05 14.14
N LEU A 21 -12.16 8.07 15.06
CA LEU A 21 -12.61 6.71 14.80
C LEU A 21 -14.13 6.61 14.56
N LEU A 22 -14.95 7.43 15.23
CA LEU A 22 -16.40 7.52 15.01
C LEU A 22 -16.79 8.03 13.62
N GLY A 23 -15.89 8.77 12.94
CA GLY A 23 -16.10 9.23 11.56
C GLY A 23 -15.68 8.22 10.48
N CYS A 24 -15.06 7.10 10.87
CA CYS A 24 -14.62 6.07 9.95
C CYS A 24 -15.72 5.02 9.76
N VAL A 25 -16.16 4.82 8.52
CA VAL A 25 -17.12 3.75 8.21
C VAL A 25 -16.33 2.46 8.01
N THR A 26 -16.56 1.49 8.89
CA THR A 26 -16.10 0.11 8.68
C THR A 26 -17.01 -0.53 7.64
N THR A 27 -16.41 -1.13 6.61
CA THR A 27 -17.17 -1.78 5.54
C THR A 27 -16.71 -3.23 5.38
N GLN A 28 -17.69 -4.12 5.26
CA GLN A 28 -17.45 -5.53 4.93
C GLN A 28 -17.32 -5.72 3.42
N ALA A 29 -16.71 -6.83 3.01
CA ALA A 29 -16.58 -7.17 1.59
C ALA A 29 -17.96 -7.31 0.94
N GLN A 30 -18.10 -6.82 -0.29
CA GLN A 30 -19.32 -6.85 -1.09
C GLN A 30 -19.01 -7.37 -2.49
N GLU A 31 -19.75 -8.38 -2.95
CA GLU A 31 -19.55 -8.95 -4.29
C GLU A 31 -19.90 -7.96 -5.41
N ASN A 32 -20.89 -7.09 -5.20
CA ASN A 32 -21.35 -6.14 -6.21
C ASN A 32 -21.67 -4.76 -5.60
N CYS A 33 -21.21 -3.69 -6.26
CA CYS A 33 -21.45 -2.30 -5.84
C CYS A 33 -22.89 -1.79 -6.06
N GLY A 34 -23.84 -2.70 -6.29
CA GLY A 34 -25.22 -2.42 -6.68
C GLY A 34 -25.35 -1.94 -8.13
N THR A 35 -26.51 -1.37 -8.46
CA THR A 35 -26.85 -0.85 -9.80
C THR A 35 -26.24 0.52 -10.11
N THR A 36 -25.70 1.22 -9.11
CA THR A 36 -24.94 2.45 -9.31
C THR A 36 -23.60 2.17 -9.99
N ALA A 37 -23.33 2.85 -11.10
CA ALA A 37 -22.07 2.72 -11.83
C ALA A 37 -20.87 3.00 -10.90
N SER A 38 -20.07 1.95 -10.65
CA SER A 38 -18.81 2.05 -9.92
C SER A 38 -17.73 2.58 -10.84
N CYS A 39 -17.00 3.61 -10.41
CA CYS A 39 -15.84 4.09 -11.17
C CYS A 39 -14.67 3.11 -11.13
N LYS A 40 -13.82 3.16 -12.16
CA LYS A 40 -12.60 2.36 -12.33
C LYS A 40 -11.47 3.31 -12.74
N PRO A 41 -10.73 3.92 -11.80
CA PRO A 41 -9.81 5.01 -12.14
C PRO A 41 -8.58 4.56 -12.94
N TYR A 42 -8.34 3.25 -13.00
CA TYR A 42 -7.28 2.61 -13.79
C TYR A 42 -7.68 2.29 -15.23
N ASP A 43 -8.95 2.46 -15.57
CA ASP A 43 -9.48 2.25 -16.92
C ASP A 43 -9.68 3.61 -17.57
N THR A 44 -8.81 3.99 -18.50
CA THR A 44 -8.87 5.28 -19.20
C THR A 44 -10.14 5.47 -20.03
N ASN A 45 -10.79 4.36 -20.42
CA ASN A 45 -12.08 4.36 -21.13
C ASN A 45 -13.26 4.14 -20.16
N GLY A 46 -12.98 3.86 -18.90
CA GLY A 46 -13.97 3.60 -17.86
C GLY A 46 -14.58 4.88 -17.28
N PRO A 47 -15.67 4.76 -16.51
CA PRO A 47 -16.23 5.90 -15.82
C PRO A 47 -15.23 6.44 -14.79
N ALA A 48 -14.81 7.69 -14.99
CA ALA A 48 -13.95 8.43 -14.06
C ALA A 48 -14.63 8.59 -12.69
N CYS A 49 -13.82 8.58 -11.64
CA CYS A 49 -14.31 8.68 -10.28
C CYS A 49 -14.86 10.07 -9.95
N ALA A 50 -16.02 10.06 -9.33
CA ALA A 50 -16.74 11.24 -8.84
C ALA A 50 -16.73 11.24 -7.32
N ARG A 51 -16.53 12.42 -6.71
CA ARG A 51 -16.65 12.57 -5.27
C ARG A 51 -18.03 12.09 -4.79
N LYS A 52 -18.08 11.42 -3.65
CA LYS A 52 -19.31 10.86 -3.05
C LYS A 52 -20.00 9.77 -3.89
N LYS A 53 -19.33 9.20 -4.90
CA LYS A 53 -19.80 8.03 -5.65
C LYS A 53 -18.97 6.79 -5.32
N ARG A 54 -19.52 5.62 -5.61
CA ARG A 54 -18.86 4.34 -5.33
C ARG A 54 -17.73 4.06 -6.31
N MET A 55 -16.62 3.53 -5.80
CA MET A 55 -15.50 3.00 -6.58
C MET A 55 -15.49 1.48 -6.47
N ASN A 56 -15.10 0.76 -7.53
CA ASN A 56 -14.84 -0.67 -7.45
C ASN A 56 -13.40 -0.88 -6.98
N LEU A 57 -13.22 -1.44 -5.79
CA LEU A 57 -11.92 -1.72 -5.21
C LEU A 57 -11.79 -3.21 -4.95
N ARG A 58 -10.75 -3.85 -5.50
CA ARG A 58 -10.53 -5.29 -5.36
C ARG A 58 -9.11 -5.57 -4.88
N PHE A 59 -9.01 -6.45 -3.91
CA PHE A 59 -7.75 -6.95 -3.38
C PHE A 59 -7.58 -8.42 -3.75
N MET A 60 -6.37 -8.77 -4.16
CA MET A 60 -5.93 -10.12 -4.50
C MET A 60 -4.94 -10.55 -3.42
N LEU A 61 -5.30 -11.55 -2.62
CA LEU A 61 -4.54 -12.06 -1.50
C LEU A 61 -3.85 -13.36 -1.90
N GLN A 62 -2.53 -13.45 -1.78
CA GLN A 62 -1.83 -14.73 -1.92
C GLN A 62 -2.09 -15.62 -0.70
N THR A 63 -2.70 -16.78 -0.93
CA THR A 63 -2.98 -17.77 0.11
C THR A 63 -1.75 -18.66 0.35
N CYS A 64 -1.71 -19.36 1.48
CA CYS A 64 -0.75 -20.44 1.67
C CYS A 64 -1.07 -21.62 0.75
N ARG A 65 -0.07 -22.47 0.50
CA ARG A 65 -0.16 -23.56 -0.48
C ARG A 65 -1.32 -24.51 -0.18
N GLU A 66 -1.57 -24.79 1.09
CA GLU A 66 -2.59 -25.71 1.56
C GLU A 66 -4.02 -25.18 1.38
N ASN A 67 -4.18 -23.86 1.22
CA ASN A 67 -5.46 -23.22 0.95
C ASN A 67 -5.74 -23.01 -0.55
N ASN A 68 -4.86 -23.49 -1.43
CA ASN A 68 -5.10 -23.42 -2.87
C ASN A 68 -6.29 -24.30 -3.24
N PHE A 69 -7.10 -23.85 -4.18
CA PHE A 69 -8.24 -24.60 -4.70
C PHE A 69 -8.15 -24.75 -6.21
N THR A 70 -8.68 -25.85 -6.73
CA THR A 70 -8.72 -26.11 -8.18
C THR A 70 -10.14 -25.87 -8.68
N VAL A 71 -10.27 -25.05 -9.71
CA VAL A 71 -11.50 -24.95 -10.51
C VAL A 71 -11.14 -25.48 -11.90
N ASP A 72 -11.89 -26.48 -12.35
CA ASP A 72 -11.60 -27.25 -13.56
C ASP A 72 -10.18 -27.85 -13.53
N THR A 73 -9.23 -27.26 -14.27
CA THR A 73 -7.83 -27.70 -14.37
C THR A 73 -6.84 -26.65 -13.85
N GLN A 74 -7.34 -25.49 -13.38
CA GLN A 74 -6.51 -24.38 -12.96
C GLN A 74 -6.43 -24.31 -11.44
N VAL A 75 -5.21 -24.32 -10.91
CA VAL A 75 -4.97 -24.11 -9.48
C VAL A 75 -4.99 -22.61 -9.21
N HIS A 76 -5.87 -22.19 -8.32
CA HIS A 76 -5.98 -20.81 -7.87
C HIS A 76 -5.24 -20.66 -6.54
N HIS A 77 -4.34 -19.68 -6.50
CA HIS A 77 -3.49 -19.34 -5.35
C HIS A 77 -3.88 -18.00 -4.71
N LEU A 78 -5.01 -17.43 -5.15
CA LEU A 78 -5.45 -16.09 -4.79
C LEU A 78 -6.86 -16.13 -4.22
N ALA A 79 -7.06 -15.50 -3.06
CA ALA A 79 -8.36 -15.10 -2.58
C ALA A 79 -8.65 -13.66 -3.00
N THR A 80 -9.89 -13.35 -3.37
CA THR A 80 -10.28 -12.01 -3.80
C THR A 80 -11.23 -11.37 -2.79
N TYR A 81 -10.94 -10.13 -2.40
CA TYR A 81 -11.84 -9.29 -1.62
C TYR A 81 -12.31 -8.13 -2.47
N SER A 82 -13.62 -7.87 -2.48
CA SER A 82 -14.21 -6.77 -3.24
C SER A 82 -14.89 -5.80 -2.29
N PHE A 83 -14.71 -4.51 -2.52
CA PHE A 83 -15.28 -3.42 -1.75
C PHE A 83 -15.78 -2.31 -2.65
N CYS A 84 -16.73 -1.54 -2.12
CA CYS A 84 -17.39 -0.46 -2.85
C CYS A 84 -17.31 0.87 -2.08
N PRO A 85 -16.10 1.38 -1.75
CA PRO A 85 -15.97 2.62 -1.00
C PRO A 85 -16.59 3.80 -1.72
N ILE A 86 -16.98 4.79 -0.93
CA ILE A 86 -17.37 6.11 -1.42
C ILE A 86 -16.09 6.93 -1.61
N VAL A 87 -15.87 7.41 -2.84
CA VAL A 87 -14.74 8.29 -3.18
C VAL A 87 -14.77 9.54 -2.31
N ASP A 88 -13.61 9.89 -1.75
CA ASP A 88 -13.39 10.98 -0.80
C ASP A 88 -13.95 10.76 0.61
N GLN A 89 -14.32 9.53 0.96
CA GLN A 89 -14.67 9.17 2.32
C GLN A 89 -13.56 8.30 2.92
N LEU A 90 -13.01 8.74 4.06
CA LEU A 90 -12.08 7.91 4.83
C LEU A 90 -12.79 6.61 5.19
N SER A 91 -12.22 5.50 4.76
CA SER A 91 -12.80 4.17 4.93
C SER A 91 -11.74 3.21 5.47
N SER A 92 -12.15 2.26 6.29
CA SER A 92 -11.32 1.12 6.66
C SER A 92 -12.02 -0.17 6.26
N PHE A 93 -11.21 -1.10 5.74
CA PHE A 93 -11.66 -2.40 5.28
C PHE A 93 -11.00 -3.48 6.10
N THR A 94 -11.80 -4.41 6.63
CA THR A 94 -11.28 -5.59 7.31
C THR A 94 -11.27 -6.76 6.34
N LEU A 95 -10.08 -7.26 6.00
CA LEU A 95 -9.91 -8.49 5.23
C LEU A 95 -10.02 -9.68 6.21
N ILE A 96 -11.27 -10.04 6.51
CA ILE A 96 -11.58 -11.12 7.47
C ILE A 96 -10.96 -12.43 6.98
N GLY A 97 -10.21 -13.10 7.86
CA GLY A 97 -9.57 -14.37 7.54
C GLY A 97 -8.30 -14.25 6.69
N ALA A 98 -7.92 -13.07 6.21
CA ALA A 98 -6.68 -12.90 5.42
C ALA A 98 -5.42 -13.37 6.18
N PRO A 99 -5.18 -12.96 7.45
CA PRO A 99 -4.08 -13.49 8.26
C PRO A 99 -4.02 -15.02 8.30
N PHE A 100 -5.17 -15.66 8.48
CA PHE A 100 -5.27 -17.11 8.53
C PHE A 100 -5.00 -17.72 7.16
N MET A 101 -5.63 -17.23 6.09
CA MET A 101 -5.49 -17.80 4.76
C MET A 101 -4.08 -17.70 4.19
N THR A 102 -3.27 -16.74 4.63
CA THR A 102 -1.88 -16.57 4.20
C THR A 102 -0.89 -17.46 4.93
N SER A 103 -1.25 -17.96 6.11
CA SER A 103 -0.27 -18.51 7.06
C SER A 103 -0.70 -19.82 7.71
N CYS A 104 -1.98 -20.17 7.64
CA CYS A 104 -2.58 -21.33 8.31
C CYS A 104 -3.55 -22.05 7.38
N TYR A 105 -3.89 -23.28 7.71
CA TYR A 105 -4.91 -24.07 7.03
C TYR A 105 -5.71 -24.91 8.02
N ILE A 106 -6.81 -25.48 7.55
CA ILE A 106 -7.74 -26.28 8.36
C ILE A 106 -7.69 -27.72 7.88
N THR A 107 -7.63 -28.67 8.81
CA THR A 107 -8.01 -30.06 8.53
C THR A 107 -9.29 -30.41 9.28
N LYS A 108 -10.08 -31.30 8.69
CA LYS A 108 -11.25 -31.88 9.33
C LYS A 108 -11.08 -33.39 9.38
N ASP A 109 -11.16 -33.95 10.58
CA ASP A 109 -11.21 -35.40 10.76
C ASP A 109 -12.56 -35.91 10.22
N GLU A 110 -12.52 -36.81 9.24
CA GLU A 110 -13.71 -37.33 8.56
C GLU A 110 -14.60 -38.18 9.49
N THR A 111 -14.00 -38.82 10.49
CA THR A 111 -14.67 -39.71 11.45
C THR A 111 -15.26 -38.96 12.63
N SER A 112 -14.48 -38.09 13.27
CA SER A 112 -14.91 -37.35 14.46
C SER A 112 -15.57 -36.00 14.13
N GLY A 113 -15.40 -35.51 12.90
CA GLY A 113 -15.83 -34.18 12.48
C GLY A 113 -15.03 -33.04 13.10
N VAL A 114 -14.02 -33.34 13.92
CA VAL A 114 -13.19 -32.36 14.62
C VAL A 114 -12.39 -31.54 13.61
N VAL A 115 -12.40 -30.22 13.81
CA VAL A 115 -11.70 -29.24 12.99
C VAL A 115 -10.45 -28.80 13.73
N THR A 116 -9.29 -28.91 13.08
CA THR A 116 -8.00 -28.53 13.65
C THR A 116 -7.32 -27.49 12.78
N ASP A 117 -6.77 -26.46 13.43
CA ASP A 117 -6.02 -25.39 12.78
C ASP A 117 -4.53 -25.72 12.78
N HIS A 118 -3.89 -25.53 11.63
CA HIS A 118 -2.46 -25.80 11.45
C HIS A 118 -1.76 -24.58 10.89
N LEU A 119 -0.49 -24.42 11.24
CA LEU A 119 0.37 -23.48 10.55
C LEU A 119 0.81 -24.08 9.22
N SER A 120 0.82 -23.27 8.15
CA SER A 120 1.32 -23.69 6.84
C SER A 120 2.79 -24.11 6.93
N MET A 121 3.15 -25.18 6.22
CA MET A 121 4.56 -25.56 6.08
C MET A 121 5.27 -24.68 5.04
N ASP A 122 4.51 -23.97 4.20
CA ASP A 122 5.02 -23.00 3.25
C ASP A 122 4.93 -21.58 3.84
N THR A 123 5.96 -21.22 4.60
CA THR A 123 6.13 -19.90 5.22
C THR A 123 6.74 -18.87 4.27
N GLY A 124 6.74 -19.11 2.97
CA GLY A 124 7.28 -18.17 1.98
C GLY A 124 6.54 -16.81 2.02
N PRO A 125 7.16 -15.73 1.55
CA PRO A 125 6.55 -14.40 1.51
C PRO A 125 5.19 -14.40 0.80
N ARG A 126 4.18 -13.80 1.44
CA ARG A 126 2.82 -13.62 0.90
C ARG A 126 2.51 -12.15 0.70
N TYR A 127 1.72 -11.88 -0.33
CA TYR A 127 1.47 -10.53 -0.78
C TYR A 127 -0.03 -10.25 -0.93
N LEU A 128 -0.39 -9.00 -0.69
CA LEU A 128 -1.68 -8.42 -1.02
C LEU A 128 -1.47 -7.45 -2.18
N SER A 129 -2.29 -7.56 -3.21
CA SER A 129 -2.24 -6.69 -4.39
C SER A 129 -3.58 -6.02 -4.62
N VAL A 130 -3.60 -4.80 -5.14
CA VAL A 130 -4.83 -4.10 -5.50
C VAL A 130 -5.01 -4.13 -7.02
N TYR A 131 -6.11 -4.70 -7.49
CA TYR A 131 -6.41 -4.75 -8.91
C TYR A 131 -6.56 -3.34 -9.49
N GLY A 132 -5.95 -3.09 -10.64
CA GLY A 132 -5.94 -1.78 -11.28
C GLY A 132 -4.85 -0.82 -10.77
N PHE A 133 -4.08 -1.17 -9.74
CA PHE A 133 -3.06 -0.29 -9.18
C PHE A 133 -1.67 -0.55 -9.78
N GLY A 134 -1.61 -1.08 -11.00
CA GLY A 134 -0.37 -1.38 -11.68
C GLY A 134 0.27 -0.17 -12.38
N ALA A 135 1.46 -0.41 -12.93
CA ALA A 135 2.27 0.58 -13.65
C ALA A 135 1.69 0.90 -15.04
N SER A 136 2.24 1.92 -15.72
CA SER A 136 1.77 2.34 -17.05
C SER A 136 1.82 1.26 -18.13
N ASN A 137 2.68 0.23 -17.99
CA ASN A 137 2.78 -0.91 -18.91
C ASN A 137 1.87 -2.11 -18.55
N SER A 138 1.28 -2.12 -17.35
CA SER A 138 0.42 -3.18 -16.85
C SER A 138 -0.50 -2.61 -15.77
N THR A 139 -1.50 -1.82 -16.18
CA THR A 139 -2.34 -1.07 -15.24
C THR A 139 -3.21 -1.98 -14.36
N LEU A 140 -3.66 -3.12 -14.90
CA LEU A 140 -4.59 -4.01 -14.19
C LEU A 140 -3.92 -4.86 -13.11
N TYR A 141 -2.69 -5.29 -13.33
CA TYR A 141 -1.99 -6.24 -12.46
C TYR A 141 -0.70 -5.62 -11.93
N PRO A 142 -0.67 -5.21 -10.65
CA PRO A 142 0.53 -4.63 -10.06
C PRO A 142 1.63 -5.68 -9.92
N GLN A 143 2.82 -5.34 -10.43
CA GLN A 143 3.99 -6.22 -10.38
C GLN A 143 4.75 -6.04 -9.06
N LYS A 144 5.16 -7.14 -8.43
CA LYS A 144 6.00 -7.14 -7.22
C LYS A 144 7.31 -6.40 -7.48
N GLY A 145 7.74 -5.56 -6.54
CA GLY A 145 8.99 -4.78 -6.64
C GLY A 145 8.97 -3.64 -7.67
N VAL A 146 7.94 -3.54 -8.50
CA VAL A 146 7.77 -2.47 -9.49
C VAL A 146 6.64 -1.53 -9.07
N SER A 147 5.53 -2.09 -8.59
CA SER A 147 4.33 -1.36 -8.22
C SER A 147 4.08 -1.33 -6.72
N THR A 148 3.79 -0.13 -6.22
CA THR A 148 3.27 0.15 -4.87
C THR A 148 1.89 -0.45 -4.65
N GLY A 149 1.20 -0.92 -5.69
CA GLY A 149 -0.06 -1.65 -5.60
C GLY A 149 0.06 -3.06 -5.01
N THR A 150 1.27 -3.54 -4.70
CA THR A 150 1.53 -4.85 -4.08
C THR A 150 2.36 -4.69 -2.81
N VAL A 151 1.94 -5.34 -1.72
CA VAL A 151 2.58 -5.23 -0.40
C VAL A 151 2.78 -6.60 0.24
N LEU A 152 3.90 -6.78 0.94
CA LEU A 152 4.16 -7.97 1.77
C LEU A 152 3.20 -7.97 2.97
N ILE A 153 2.58 -9.11 3.25
CA ILE A 153 1.61 -9.25 4.34
C ILE A 153 1.87 -10.42 5.28
N ALA A 154 2.62 -11.43 4.85
CA ALA A 154 3.07 -12.49 5.73
C ALA A 154 4.44 -13.02 5.30
N VAL A 155 5.26 -13.42 6.27
CA VAL A 155 6.62 -13.93 6.06
C VAL A 155 7.01 -14.85 7.21
N ASN A 156 7.97 -15.74 6.97
CA ASN A 156 8.61 -16.50 8.03
C ASN A 156 9.20 -15.55 9.09
N GLY A 157 8.85 -15.77 10.36
CA GLY A 157 9.29 -14.98 11.49
C GLY A 157 10.35 -15.64 12.37
N ALA A 158 10.82 -16.85 12.02
CA ALA A 158 11.79 -17.59 12.82
C ALA A 158 13.10 -16.82 12.98
N ASP A 159 13.64 -16.26 11.90
CA ASP A 159 14.90 -15.51 11.94
C ASP A 159 14.80 -14.23 12.79
N HIS A 160 13.62 -13.60 12.84
CA HIS A 160 13.41 -12.38 13.60
C HIS A 160 13.12 -12.65 15.09
N THR A 161 12.39 -13.73 15.38
CA THR A 161 11.92 -14.03 16.75
C THR A 161 12.79 -15.04 17.48
N GLY A 162 13.63 -15.80 16.77
CA GLY A 162 14.33 -16.97 17.31
C GLY A 162 13.42 -18.17 17.61
N VAL A 163 12.13 -18.08 17.25
CA VAL A 163 11.12 -19.12 17.54
C VAL A 163 10.76 -19.86 16.26
N SER A 164 10.98 -21.18 16.26
CA SER A 164 10.53 -22.05 15.16
C SER A 164 9.03 -21.93 14.94
N ASN A 165 8.58 -22.01 13.69
CA ASN A 165 7.17 -21.89 13.30
C ASN A 165 6.53 -20.55 13.69
N SER A 166 7.33 -19.50 13.84
CA SER A 166 6.83 -18.13 13.96
C SER A 166 6.54 -17.56 12.58
N VAL A 167 5.42 -16.86 12.44
CA VAL A 167 5.04 -16.15 11.21
C VAL A 167 4.78 -14.69 11.55
N GLY A 168 5.44 -13.81 10.80
CA GLY A 168 5.14 -12.38 10.83
C GLY A 168 3.95 -12.09 9.96
N ILE A 169 2.92 -11.43 10.51
CA ILE A 169 1.68 -11.10 9.82
C ILE A 169 1.38 -9.61 9.94
N VAL A 170 1.26 -8.93 8.81
CA VAL A 170 0.82 -7.53 8.74
C VAL A 170 -0.67 -7.46 9.07
N THR A 171 -1.03 -6.53 9.95
CA THR A 171 -2.42 -6.36 10.41
C THR A 171 -2.97 -4.97 10.10
N MET A 172 -2.10 -4.01 9.77
CA MET A 172 -2.49 -2.64 9.47
C MET A 172 -1.79 -2.19 8.19
N LEU A 173 -2.59 -1.74 7.22
CA LEU A 173 -2.15 -1.25 5.93
C LEU A 173 -2.76 0.12 5.67
N SER A 174 -2.05 0.96 4.93
CA SER A 174 -2.54 2.24 4.41
C SER A 174 -2.45 2.22 2.90
N LEU A 175 -3.57 2.45 2.23
CA LEU A 175 -3.70 2.53 0.79
C LEU A 175 -4.05 3.97 0.40
N GLU A 176 -3.26 4.53 -0.49
CA GLU A 176 -3.51 5.84 -1.08
C GLU A 176 -4.08 5.70 -2.48
N ILE A 177 -5.06 6.56 -2.79
CA ILE A 177 -5.73 6.63 -4.09
C ILE A 177 -5.63 8.07 -4.60
N GLY A 178 -4.56 8.35 -5.34
CA GLY A 178 -4.36 9.59 -6.08
C GLY A 178 -5.17 9.62 -7.36
N LEU A 179 -6.00 10.66 -7.53
CA LEU A 179 -6.83 10.88 -8.71
C LEU A 179 -6.50 12.23 -9.36
N HIS A 180 -6.40 12.25 -10.68
CA HIS A 180 -6.34 13.45 -11.50
C HIS A 180 -7.54 13.44 -12.45
N ASN A 181 -8.46 14.39 -12.25
CA ASN A 181 -9.76 14.41 -12.96
C ASN A 181 -10.52 13.08 -12.86
N GLY A 182 -10.46 12.42 -11.69
CA GLY A 182 -11.14 11.15 -11.43
C GLY A 182 -10.46 9.89 -11.99
N LEU A 183 -9.27 9.99 -12.58
CA LEU A 183 -8.49 8.85 -13.10
C LEU A 183 -7.10 8.77 -12.46
N PHE A 184 -6.42 7.64 -12.62
CA PHE A 184 -5.00 7.52 -12.27
C PHE A 184 -4.12 8.31 -13.24
N ASN A 185 -3.10 8.96 -12.68
CA ASN A 185 -2.21 9.83 -13.44
C ASN A 185 -0.82 9.21 -13.57
N TYR A 186 -0.43 8.86 -14.80
CA TYR A 186 0.84 8.22 -15.13
C TYR A 186 1.82 9.22 -15.76
N ASP A 187 2.14 10.28 -15.01
CA ASP A 187 3.04 11.34 -15.50
C ASP A 187 4.41 10.77 -15.88
N GLY A 188 4.88 11.10 -17.08
CA GLY A 188 6.17 10.63 -17.60
C GLY A 188 6.14 9.24 -18.25
N ALA A 189 4.99 8.59 -18.36
CA ALA A 189 4.86 7.38 -19.17
C ALA A 189 5.16 7.68 -20.64
N ALA A 190 6.05 6.89 -21.25
CA ALA A 190 6.35 6.98 -22.67
C ALA A 190 6.39 5.58 -23.28
N ALA A 191 5.76 5.40 -24.44
CA ALA A 191 5.85 4.16 -25.20
C ALA A 191 7.29 3.94 -25.68
N ALA A 192 7.66 2.68 -25.90
CA ALA A 192 8.90 2.38 -26.61
C ALA A 192 8.81 3.03 -27.99
N SER A 193 9.88 3.68 -28.40
CA SER A 193 9.95 4.37 -29.68
C SER A 193 11.32 4.18 -30.29
N GLU A 194 11.47 4.65 -31.51
CA GLU A 194 12.76 4.75 -32.17
C GLU A 194 13.15 6.24 -32.22
N THR A 195 14.42 6.54 -32.00
CA THR A 195 14.95 7.90 -32.19
C THR A 195 16.16 7.88 -33.09
N THR A 196 16.31 8.95 -33.85
CA THR A 196 17.45 9.14 -34.75
C THR A 196 18.54 9.90 -34.00
N VAL A 197 19.75 9.33 -33.95
CA VAL A 197 20.94 9.97 -33.37
C VAL A 197 22.04 10.06 -34.42
N ALA A 198 22.97 11.00 -34.22
CA ALA A 198 24.17 11.06 -35.05
C ALA A 198 24.92 9.73 -34.94
N ASN A 199 25.26 9.15 -36.08
CA ASN A 199 25.98 7.89 -36.12
C ASN A 199 27.42 8.13 -35.66
N PRO A 200 27.86 7.55 -34.53
CA PRO A 200 29.23 7.74 -34.04
C PRO A 200 30.27 7.12 -34.99
N ASN A 201 29.84 6.21 -35.86
CA ASN A 201 30.68 5.57 -36.85
C ASN A 201 30.62 6.26 -38.22
N TYR A 202 29.91 7.38 -38.40
CA TYR A 202 29.86 8.03 -39.71
C TYR A 202 31.26 8.51 -40.14
N ASP A 203 31.75 7.99 -41.26
CA ASP A 203 33.02 8.41 -41.86
C ASP A 203 32.84 8.51 -43.40
N PRO A 204 32.80 9.74 -43.96
CA PRO A 204 32.60 9.93 -45.38
C PRO A 204 33.77 9.41 -46.24
N VAL A 205 34.98 9.29 -45.68
CA VAL A 205 36.15 8.79 -46.40
C VAL A 205 36.07 7.27 -46.54
N LEU A 206 35.75 6.57 -45.46
CA LEU A 206 35.58 5.11 -45.47
C LEU A 206 34.37 4.68 -46.32
N CYS A 207 33.28 5.45 -46.25
CA CYS A 207 32.10 5.21 -47.07
C CYS A 207 32.39 5.32 -48.58
N ASN A 208 33.11 6.39 -49.00
CA ASN A 208 33.39 6.64 -50.41
C ASN A 208 34.50 5.74 -51.00
N ASN A 209 35.41 5.22 -50.16
CA ASN A 209 36.50 4.34 -50.59
C ASN A 209 36.07 2.87 -50.76
N GLY A 210 34.78 2.54 -50.61
CA GLY A 210 34.27 1.18 -50.79
C GLY A 210 34.81 0.19 -49.75
N THR A 211 35.21 0.68 -48.58
CA THR A 211 35.74 -0.17 -47.51
C THR A 211 34.60 -0.97 -46.92
N ILE A 212 34.67 -2.30 -46.96
CA ILE A 212 33.60 -3.15 -46.44
C ILE A 212 33.58 -3.02 -44.92
N PRO A 213 32.48 -2.52 -44.31
CA PRO A 213 32.42 -2.39 -42.87
C PRO A 213 32.40 -3.75 -42.17
N PRO A 214 32.98 -3.86 -40.97
CA PRO A 214 32.74 -5.00 -40.09
C PRO A 214 31.24 -5.19 -39.84
N ALA A 215 30.83 -6.44 -39.57
CA ALA A 215 29.42 -6.75 -39.32
C ALA A 215 28.85 -5.89 -38.18
N GLY A 216 27.72 -5.22 -38.45
CA GLY A 216 27.04 -4.33 -37.49
C GLY A 216 27.56 -2.89 -37.44
N ILE A 217 28.55 -2.52 -38.27
CA ILE A 217 29.05 -1.14 -38.39
C ILE A 217 28.55 -0.52 -39.69
N ASN A 218 28.16 0.75 -39.62
CA ASN A 218 27.73 1.55 -40.77
C ASN A 218 28.53 2.84 -40.81
N TYR A 219 29.34 3.03 -41.85
CA TYR A 219 30.14 4.25 -42.05
C TYR A 219 29.41 5.31 -42.89
N CYS A 220 28.34 4.94 -43.59
CA CYS A 220 27.72 5.75 -44.63
C CYS A 220 26.53 6.57 -44.13
N ASP A 221 25.77 6.05 -43.17
CA ASP A 221 24.63 6.76 -42.64
C ASP A 221 25.08 7.81 -41.64
N LYS A 222 24.76 9.09 -41.91
CA LYS A 222 25.03 10.20 -40.97
C LYS A 222 24.29 10.03 -39.64
N ASN A 223 23.16 9.35 -39.71
CA ASN A 223 22.23 9.18 -38.62
C ASN A 223 21.83 7.71 -38.53
N ILE A 224 21.79 7.17 -37.32
CA ILE A 224 21.27 5.83 -37.05
C ILE A 224 20.01 5.92 -36.22
N THR A 225 19.13 4.94 -36.43
CA THR A 225 17.96 4.75 -35.57
C THR A 225 18.36 3.87 -34.40
N ILE A 226 18.17 4.37 -33.19
CA ILE A 226 18.36 3.59 -31.97
C ILE A 226 17.01 3.38 -31.28
N PRO A 227 16.79 2.20 -30.68
CA PRO A 227 15.61 1.96 -29.87
C PRO A 227 15.68 2.77 -28.58
N VAL A 228 14.58 3.44 -28.23
CA VAL A 228 14.34 4.08 -26.94
C VAL A 228 13.38 3.18 -26.17
N ALA A 229 13.84 2.69 -25.02
CA ALA A 229 13.01 1.87 -24.16
C ALA A 229 11.79 2.64 -23.64
N ALA A 230 10.67 1.93 -23.45
CA ALA A 230 9.48 2.52 -22.83
C ALA A 230 9.82 3.04 -21.42
N THR A 231 9.28 4.19 -21.07
CA THR A 231 9.35 4.71 -19.70
C THR A 231 8.14 4.23 -18.93
N VAL A 232 8.37 3.29 -18.02
CA VAL A 232 7.34 2.70 -17.15
C VAL A 232 7.26 3.50 -15.86
N VAL A 233 6.07 3.98 -15.51
CA VAL A 233 5.85 4.82 -14.32
C VAL A 233 4.71 4.28 -13.46
N GLN A 234 4.78 4.54 -12.16
CA GLN A 234 3.66 4.33 -11.25
C GLN A 234 2.71 5.53 -11.28
N PRO A 235 1.41 5.32 -11.03
CA PRO A 235 0.51 6.44 -10.91
C PRO A 235 0.80 7.25 -9.64
N ALA A 236 0.70 8.57 -9.74
CA ALA A 236 1.06 9.47 -8.64
C ALA A 236 0.19 9.26 -7.39
N LYS A 237 0.82 9.05 -6.22
CA LYS A 237 0.14 8.80 -4.92
C LYS A 237 -0.88 7.65 -4.96
N VAL A 238 -0.56 6.58 -5.67
CA VAL A 238 -1.39 5.37 -5.74
C VAL A 238 -0.60 4.18 -5.17
N GLY A 239 -1.25 3.40 -4.31
CA GLY A 239 -0.68 2.17 -3.75
C GLY A 239 -0.52 2.19 -2.24
N PHE A 240 0.10 1.14 -1.70
CA PHE A 240 0.34 0.99 -0.29
C PHE A 240 1.45 1.94 0.18
N THR A 241 1.23 2.53 1.34
CA THR A 241 2.20 3.37 2.04
C THR A 241 2.69 2.65 3.29
N PRO A 242 3.99 2.77 3.63
CA PRO A 242 4.54 2.17 4.84
C PRO A 242 3.81 2.67 6.07
N THR A 243 3.52 1.76 6.99
CA THR A 243 2.90 2.07 8.29
C THR A 243 3.93 2.06 9.43
N CYS A 244 5.19 1.84 9.09
CA CYS A 244 6.34 1.96 9.99
C CYS A 244 7.17 3.21 9.66
N SER A 245 7.78 3.81 10.69
CA SER A 245 8.69 4.93 10.52
C SER A 245 10.07 4.50 9.99
N ALA A 246 10.93 5.48 9.70
CA ALA A 246 12.31 5.23 9.28
C ALA A 246 13.13 4.54 10.39
N GLU A 247 12.76 4.75 11.65
CA GLU A 247 13.34 4.12 12.84
C GLU A 247 12.76 2.72 13.14
N ASP A 248 12.00 2.15 12.20
CA ASP A 248 11.38 0.82 12.30
C ASP A 248 10.36 0.68 13.44
N VAL A 249 9.66 1.79 13.75
CA VAL A 249 8.61 1.82 14.77
C VAL A 249 7.23 1.82 14.12
N CYS A 250 6.34 0.93 14.57
CA CYS A 250 4.96 0.90 14.09
C CYS A 250 4.23 2.20 14.46
N THR A 251 3.61 2.85 13.47
CA THR A 251 2.94 4.15 13.65
C THR A 251 1.43 4.06 13.81
N LEU A 252 0.80 2.94 13.43
CA LEU A 252 -0.66 2.77 13.45
C LEU A 252 -1.20 1.94 14.63
N GLY A 253 -0.37 1.64 15.62
CA GLY A 253 -0.77 0.84 16.78
C GLY A 253 0.11 1.11 17.99
N ASP A 254 -0.12 0.35 19.05
CA ASP A 254 0.75 0.34 20.23
C ASP A 254 2.12 -0.26 19.85
N PRO A 255 3.22 0.49 19.91
CA PRO A 255 4.55 -0.01 19.54
C PRO A 255 5.07 -1.11 20.48
N SER A 256 4.43 -1.34 21.63
CA SER A 256 4.74 -2.48 22.51
C SER A 256 4.09 -3.80 22.06
N VAL A 257 3.04 -3.73 21.23
CA VAL A 257 2.27 -4.89 20.74
C VAL A 257 2.59 -5.17 19.27
N TYR A 258 2.77 -4.12 18.48
CA TYR A 258 2.99 -4.19 17.05
C TYR A 258 4.46 -3.99 16.69
N THR A 259 4.92 -4.73 15.69
CA THR A 259 6.27 -4.67 15.13
C THR A 259 6.23 -4.34 13.65
N CYS A 260 7.38 -4.06 13.07
CA CYS A 260 7.53 -3.70 11.67
C CYS A 260 7.95 -4.89 10.82
N ILE A 261 7.04 -5.32 9.95
CA ILE A 261 7.20 -6.51 9.10
C ILE A 261 7.51 -6.07 7.67
N GLY A 262 8.62 -6.59 7.15
CA GLY A 262 9.18 -6.23 5.85
C GLY A 262 10.71 -6.30 5.87
N GLU A 263 11.31 -6.27 4.69
CA GLU A 263 12.77 -6.39 4.54
C GLU A 263 13.48 -5.04 4.64
N VAL A 264 12.86 -3.98 4.12
CA VAL A 264 13.50 -2.66 3.98
C VAL A 264 12.99 -1.72 5.09
N PRO A 265 13.87 -1.21 5.99
CA PRO A 265 13.51 -0.18 6.97
C PRO A 265 12.84 1.03 6.33
N GLY A 266 11.82 1.59 6.98
CA GLY A 266 11.01 2.68 6.43
C GLY A 266 10.06 2.29 5.30
N GLN A 267 10.08 1.03 4.83
CA GLN A 267 9.12 0.48 3.86
C GLN A 267 8.29 -0.68 4.44
N LYS A 268 8.39 -0.90 5.76
CA LYS A 268 7.70 -1.97 6.47
C LYS A 268 6.27 -1.59 6.85
N ASN A 269 5.52 -2.60 7.28
CA ASN A 269 4.16 -2.41 7.77
C ASN A 269 3.95 -2.99 9.17
N CYS A 270 3.07 -2.33 9.92
CA CYS A 270 2.64 -2.72 11.25
C CYS A 270 1.99 -4.10 11.25
N GLY A 271 2.56 -5.01 12.04
CA GLY A 271 2.13 -6.38 12.15
C GLY A 271 2.48 -6.99 13.49
N VAL A 272 2.31 -8.30 13.58
CA VAL A 272 2.61 -9.09 14.78
C VAL A 272 3.24 -10.42 14.37
N TYR A 273 4.07 -10.98 15.25
CA TYR A 273 4.52 -12.37 15.13
C TYR A 273 3.61 -13.29 15.94
N ARG A 274 3.24 -14.43 15.37
CA ARG A 274 2.43 -15.46 16.03
C ARG A 274 2.92 -16.85 15.67
N THR A 275 2.69 -17.78 16.59
CA THR A 275 3.03 -19.20 16.44
C THR A 275 1.79 -20.09 16.56
N ASP A 276 0.76 -19.68 17.31
CA ASP A 276 -0.48 -20.43 17.47
C ASP A 276 -1.49 -20.11 16.34
N PRO A 277 -1.88 -21.10 15.50
CA PRO A 277 -2.90 -20.94 14.48
C PRO A 277 -4.25 -20.42 15.02
N THR A 278 -4.60 -20.76 16.25
CA THR A 278 -5.85 -20.32 16.91
C THR A 278 -5.83 -18.82 17.22
N GLU A 279 -4.66 -18.28 17.56
CA GLU A 279 -4.47 -16.83 17.72
C GLU A 279 -4.47 -16.14 16.37
N ILE A 280 -3.82 -16.72 15.36
CA ILE A 280 -3.80 -16.20 13.99
C ILE A 280 -5.21 -16.08 13.42
N ARG A 281 -6.09 -17.05 13.68
CA ARG A 281 -7.51 -17.01 13.28
C ARG A 281 -8.25 -15.77 13.82
N LYS A 282 -7.88 -15.29 15.00
CA LYS A 282 -8.50 -14.12 15.64
C LYS A 282 -7.94 -12.81 15.11
N LEU A 283 -6.82 -12.82 14.39
CA LEU A 283 -6.24 -11.62 13.81
C LEU A 283 -7.11 -11.08 12.69
N GLN A 284 -7.12 -9.75 12.59
CA GLN A 284 -7.79 -9.01 11.53
C GLN A 284 -6.75 -8.17 10.80
N MET A 285 -6.82 -8.16 9.46
CA MET A 285 -6.04 -7.26 8.63
C MET A 285 -6.93 -6.09 8.22
N THR A 286 -6.53 -4.87 8.57
CA THR A 286 -7.26 -3.64 8.27
C THR A 286 -6.51 -2.81 7.25
N VAL A 287 -7.20 -2.41 6.18
CA VAL A 287 -6.69 -1.50 5.15
C VAL A 287 -7.40 -0.15 5.29
N TRP A 288 -6.65 0.88 5.64
CA TRP A 288 -7.13 2.27 5.63
C TRP A 288 -6.99 2.86 4.25
N VAL A 289 -8.05 3.48 3.73
CA VAL A 289 -8.05 4.05 2.38
C VAL A 289 -8.26 5.54 2.42
N SER A 290 -7.39 6.25 1.73
CA SER A 290 -7.40 7.71 1.64
C SER A 290 -7.28 8.18 0.20
N TYR A 291 -7.93 9.31 -0.11
CA TYR A 291 -8.00 9.86 -1.47
C TYR A 291 -7.31 11.22 -1.56
N TYR A 292 -6.60 11.44 -2.67
CA TYR A 292 -5.85 12.68 -2.96
C TYR A 292 -6.11 13.16 -4.39
N GLY A 293 -5.94 14.46 -4.61
CA GLY A 293 -6.06 15.06 -5.94
C GLY A 293 -7.49 15.54 -6.24
N THR A 294 -8.02 15.21 -7.41
CA THR A 294 -9.30 15.74 -7.91
C THR A 294 -10.22 14.68 -8.52
N ASP A 295 -11.53 14.86 -8.35
CA ASP A 295 -12.55 14.07 -9.05
C ASP A 295 -12.75 14.53 -10.52
N TRP A 296 -13.59 13.85 -11.29
CA TRP A 296 -13.85 14.21 -12.70
C TRP A 296 -14.44 15.61 -12.91
N ARG A 297 -15.04 16.21 -11.87
CA ARG A 297 -15.55 17.59 -11.88
C ARG A 297 -14.53 18.60 -11.36
N ARG A 298 -13.28 18.18 -11.15
CA ARG A 298 -12.18 18.98 -10.58
C ARG A 298 -12.41 19.42 -9.12
N ASN A 299 -13.30 18.75 -8.39
CA ASN A 299 -13.41 18.97 -6.96
C ASN A 299 -12.19 18.36 -6.26
N VAL A 300 -11.57 19.12 -5.35
CA VAL A 300 -10.47 18.63 -4.53
C VAL A 300 -10.94 17.54 -3.57
N LEU A 301 -10.19 16.45 -3.51
CA LEU A 301 -10.37 15.35 -2.57
C LEU A 301 -9.65 15.70 -1.25
N THR A 302 -10.32 15.43 -0.14
CA THR A 302 -9.99 15.92 1.19
C THR A 302 -9.75 14.82 2.22
N SER A 303 -10.15 13.58 1.94
CA SER A 303 -9.99 12.47 2.89
C SER A 303 -8.54 12.13 3.22
N GLY A 304 -7.57 12.44 2.35
CA GLY A 304 -6.14 12.34 2.64
C GLY A 304 -5.67 13.10 3.89
N GLY A 305 -6.28 14.26 4.18
CA GLY A 305 -6.00 15.02 5.40
C GLY A 305 -6.51 14.35 6.68
N ARG A 306 -7.34 13.32 6.56
CA ARG A 306 -7.86 12.51 7.67
C ARG A 306 -7.21 11.13 7.76
N ASN A 307 -6.22 10.84 6.92
CA ASN A 307 -5.48 9.58 7.00
C ASN A 307 -4.83 9.49 8.40
N PRO A 308 -5.04 8.40 9.17
CA PRO A 308 -4.43 8.22 10.49
C PRO A 308 -2.92 8.43 10.51
N LEU A 309 -2.20 8.02 9.44
CA LEU A 309 -0.76 8.27 9.31
C LEU A 309 -0.45 9.77 9.31
N ASN A 310 -1.11 10.52 8.43
CA ASN A 310 -0.90 11.98 8.31
C ASN A 310 -1.32 12.72 9.58
N TYR A 311 -2.42 12.28 10.20
CA TYR A 311 -2.92 12.89 11.42
C TYR A 311 -1.97 12.67 12.59
N LEU A 312 -1.44 11.45 12.77
CA LEU A 312 -0.47 11.15 13.83
C LEU A 312 0.84 11.92 13.63
N THR A 313 1.31 12.02 12.39
CA THR A 313 2.48 12.86 12.06
C THR A 313 2.22 14.31 12.42
N PHE A 314 1.08 14.87 11.98
CA PHE A 314 0.67 16.25 12.30
C PHE A 314 0.58 16.50 13.82
N VAL A 315 -0.03 15.57 14.57
CA VAL A 315 -0.14 15.69 16.02
C VAL A 315 1.22 15.60 16.68
N LYS A 316 2.10 14.67 16.29
CA LYS A 316 3.45 14.54 16.86
C LYS A 316 4.28 15.79 16.58
N GLU A 317 4.31 16.26 15.35
CA GLU A 317 5.07 17.44 14.95
C GLU A 317 4.57 18.70 15.68
N ASN A 318 3.25 18.95 15.69
CA ASN A 318 2.69 20.12 16.33
C ASN A 318 2.69 20.04 17.86
N ALA A 319 2.44 18.88 18.45
CA ALA A 319 2.49 18.72 19.91
C ALA A 319 3.92 18.88 20.42
N LEU A 320 4.93 18.35 19.72
CA LEU A 320 6.33 18.51 20.10
C LEU A 320 6.83 19.94 19.85
N GLN A 321 6.43 20.61 18.76
CA GLN A 321 6.76 22.03 18.56
C GLN A 321 6.05 22.93 19.58
N THR A 322 4.80 22.63 19.94
CA THR A 322 4.07 23.38 20.98
C THR A 322 4.63 23.12 22.37
N LEU A 323 5.06 21.90 22.67
CA LEU A 323 5.71 21.56 23.92
C LEU A 323 7.11 22.18 23.99
N GLY A 324 7.88 22.07 22.91
CA GLY A 324 9.21 22.65 22.76
C GLY A 324 9.18 24.16 22.92
N SER A 325 8.29 24.86 22.22
CA SER A 325 8.10 26.32 22.36
C SER A 325 7.61 26.73 23.75
N LYS A 326 6.75 25.94 24.40
CA LYS A 326 6.35 26.19 25.80
C LYS A 326 7.51 25.99 26.77
N ILE A 327 8.29 24.93 26.59
CA ILE A 327 9.48 24.65 27.39
C ILE A 327 10.53 25.75 27.17
N ASP A 328 10.76 26.18 25.93
CA ASP A 328 11.65 27.29 25.62
C ASP A 328 11.14 28.60 26.22
N SER A 329 9.84 28.89 26.16
CA SER A 329 9.25 30.08 26.80
C SER A 329 9.36 30.05 28.33
N LEU A 330 9.33 28.86 28.93
CA LEU A 330 9.51 28.63 30.37
C LEU A 330 10.97 28.81 30.78
N PHE A 331 11.93 28.35 29.97
CA PHE A 331 13.36 28.49 30.25
C PHE A 331 13.92 29.88 29.89
N HIS A 332 13.33 30.56 28.90
CA HIS A 332 13.73 31.90 28.46
C HIS A 332 12.85 33.02 29.04
N GLY A 333 11.94 32.70 29.97
CA GLY A 333 11.38 33.66 30.92
C GLY A 333 10.35 34.66 30.38
N ASN A 334 9.53 34.31 29.40
CA ASN A 334 8.45 35.20 28.94
C ASN A 334 7.08 34.81 29.55
N LEU A 335 6.97 35.01 30.87
CA LEU A 335 5.71 34.86 31.63
C LEU A 335 4.90 36.17 31.53
N SER A 336 4.27 36.43 30.39
CA SER A 336 3.39 37.59 30.21
C SER A 336 2.04 37.29 29.58
N ASP A 337 1.53 36.06 29.66
CA ASP A 337 0.13 35.79 29.31
C ASP A 337 -0.59 35.01 30.41
N ARG A 338 -0.99 35.76 31.44
CA ARG A 338 -2.08 35.40 32.35
C ARG A 338 -3.37 35.97 31.78
N THR A 339 -4.20 35.13 31.20
CA THR A 339 -5.66 35.27 31.34
C THR A 339 -6.31 33.89 31.15
N LEU A 340 -6.87 33.41 32.26
CA LEU A 340 -7.84 32.32 32.34
C LEU A 340 -9.17 32.77 31.72
#